data_AF-A0A6P1YSD5-F1
#
_entry.id   AF-A0A6P1YSD5-F1
#
_cell.length_a   1.000
_cell.length_b   1.000
_cell.length_c   1.000
_cell.angle_alpha   90.00
_cell.angle_beta   90.00
_cell.angle_gamma   90.00
#
_symmetry.space_group_name_H-M   'P 1'
#
loop_
_entity.id
_entity.type
_entity.pdbx_description
1 polymer ?
#
loop_
_entity_poly.entity_id
_entity_poly.type
_entity_poly.pdbx_seq_one_letter_code
_entity_poly.pdbx_strand_id
1 'polypeptide(L)'
;MLSSLRTFAVVALGGFILAAAPAATAFAQGSSSEPKQAEQKTPEEQAKDEAQRRSVEEYAEAAKLPGNAGLPECVWSGRRITMLLWRDDIDTARRHMDLYERFGCPTEHLKIAFRCLVRQGNIDSKSPERLSERAHACWVNPDAPAPAPAAAPPAAQ
;
A
#
# COMPACT_ATOMS: atom_id res chain seq x y z
N MET A 1 40.06 23.73 17.18
CA MET A 1 41.12 22.72 17.36
C MET A 1 40.41 21.45 17.81
N LEU A 2 40.30 20.33 17.08
CA LEU A 2 41.06 19.71 16.00
C LEU A 2 40.09 18.98 15.05
N SER A 3 40.37 19.04 13.75
CA SER A 3 39.77 18.22 12.69
C SER A 3 40.44 16.85 12.59
N SER A 4 39.70 15.79 12.21
CA SER A 4 40.26 14.54 11.66
C SER A 4 39.35 14.09 10.52
N LEU A 5 39.65 14.48 9.28
CA LEU A 5 40.48 13.81 8.27
C LEU A 5 39.82 12.61 7.58
N ARG A 6 39.57 12.85 6.28
CA ARG A 6 39.09 11.98 5.23
C ARG A 6 40.13 10.91 4.88
N THR A 7 39.67 9.71 4.52
CA THR A 7 40.44 8.74 3.73
C THR A 7 39.67 8.39 2.45
N PHE A 8 40.29 8.71 1.31
CA PHE A 8 39.93 8.30 -0.05
C PHE A 8 41.08 7.44 -0.61
N ALA A 9 40.76 6.36 -1.32
CA ALA A 9 41.53 5.69 -2.40
C ALA A 9 40.77 4.39 -2.76
N VAL A 10 40.08 4.22 -3.90
CA VAL A 10 40.46 4.14 -5.33
C VAL A 10 41.57 3.13 -5.63
N VAL A 11 41.20 1.99 -6.24
CA VAL A 11 42.00 1.27 -7.26
C VAL A 11 41.05 0.69 -8.31
N ALA A 12 41.27 1.08 -9.56
CA ALA A 12 40.70 0.52 -10.79
C ALA A 12 41.64 -0.54 -11.38
N LEU A 13 41.15 -1.47 -12.22
CA LEU A 13 41.68 -1.78 -13.57
C LEU A 13 41.19 -3.15 -14.12
N GLY A 14 40.90 -3.17 -15.43
CA GLY A 14 41.04 -4.33 -16.32
C GLY A 14 39.71 -4.89 -16.86
N GLY A 15 39.41 -4.98 -18.15
CA GLY A 15 40.22 -4.76 -19.36
C GLY A 15 39.32 -4.87 -20.61
N PHE A 16 39.80 -4.26 -21.69
CA PHE A 16 39.15 -3.99 -22.97
C PHE A 16 39.64 -5.00 -24.02
N ILE A 17 38.76 -5.69 -24.76
CA ILE A 17 39.10 -6.22 -26.11
C ILE A 17 37.86 -6.15 -27.02
N LEU A 18 37.89 -5.18 -27.95
CA LEU A 18 37.22 -5.24 -29.24
C LEU A 18 38.08 -6.08 -30.19
N ALA A 19 37.46 -7.00 -30.94
CA ALA A 19 37.99 -7.48 -32.21
C ALA A 19 36.83 -7.80 -33.16
N ALA A 20 36.87 -7.14 -34.32
CA ALA A 20 35.91 -7.23 -35.42
C ALA A 20 36.38 -8.19 -36.53
N ALA A 21 35.47 -8.44 -37.48
CA ALA A 21 35.66 -8.69 -38.93
C ALA A 21 35.20 -10.09 -39.45
N PRO A 22 34.90 -10.25 -40.78
CA PRO A 22 33.54 -10.51 -41.30
C PRO A 22 33.46 -11.66 -42.34
N ALA A 23 32.25 -12.11 -42.70
CA ALA A 23 31.83 -12.85 -43.93
C ALA A 23 30.66 -13.81 -43.56
N ALA A 24 29.58 -14.02 -44.29
CA ALA A 24 29.10 -13.53 -45.57
C ALA A 24 27.56 -13.64 -45.57
N THR A 25 26.95 -12.68 -46.27
CA THR A 25 25.59 -12.59 -46.80
C THR A 25 24.73 -13.86 -46.84
N ALA A 26 23.56 -13.80 -46.21
CA ALA A 26 22.33 -14.38 -46.75
C ALA A 26 21.24 -13.31 -46.70
N PHE A 27 20.99 -12.69 -47.85
CA PHE A 27 19.83 -11.84 -48.07
C PHE A 27 18.58 -12.71 -48.03
N ALA A 28 17.76 -12.57 -46.98
CA ALA A 28 16.37 -12.98 -47.00
C ALA A 28 15.52 -11.73 -46.77
N GLN A 29 14.99 -11.23 -47.88
CA GLN A 29 14.04 -10.14 -47.96
C GLN A 29 12.76 -10.57 -47.23
N GLY A 30 12.54 -10.04 -46.04
CA GLY A 30 11.35 -10.29 -45.24
C GLY A 30 11.08 -9.08 -44.39
N SER A 31 10.56 -8.02 -45.01
CA SER A 31 9.92 -6.92 -44.31
C SER A 31 8.70 -7.44 -43.56
N SER A 32 8.94 -7.94 -42.36
CA SER A 32 7.93 -8.16 -41.34
C SER A 32 8.40 -7.38 -40.13
N SER A 33 7.89 -6.15 -40.04
CA SER A 33 7.67 -5.50 -38.76
C SER A 33 6.91 -6.49 -37.88
N GLU A 34 7.64 -7.26 -37.06
CA GLU A 34 7.04 -7.95 -35.92
C GLU A 34 6.33 -6.87 -35.11
N PRO A 35 5.00 -6.94 -34.97
CA PRO A 35 4.34 -6.17 -33.94
C PRO A 35 4.97 -6.66 -32.66
N LYS A 36 5.54 -5.75 -31.84
CA LYS A 36 5.73 -6.03 -30.42
C LYS A 36 4.40 -6.59 -29.94
N GLN A 37 4.35 -7.90 -29.72
CA GLN A 37 3.25 -8.57 -29.05
C GLN A 37 3.06 -7.75 -27.78
N ALA A 38 1.89 -7.12 -27.65
CA ALA A 38 1.46 -6.60 -26.37
C ALA A 38 1.45 -7.80 -25.43
N GLU A 39 2.48 -7.91 -24.61
CA GLU A 39 2.62 -8.99 -23.64
C GLU A 39 1.36 -8.98 -22.78
N GLN A 40 0.52 -9.97 -23.02
CA GLN A 40 -0.81 -10.05 -22.45
C GLN A 40 -0.62 -10.45 -20.98
N LYS A 41 -0.62 -9.44 -20.09
CA LYS A 41 -0.44 -9.65 -18.66
C LYS A 41 -1.38 -10.74 -18.17
N THR A 42 -0.86 -11.66 -17.37
CA THR A 42 -1.65 -12.71 -16.74
C THR A 42 -2.74 -12.07 -15.85
N PRO A 43 -3.86 -12.76 -15.59
CA PRO A 43 -4.90 -12.26 -14.68
C PRO A 43 -4.36 -11.87 -13.30
N GLU A 44 -3.31 -12.56 -12.84
CA GLU A 44 -2.66 -12.30 -11.56
C GLU A 44 -1.82 -11.01 -11.58
N GLU A 45 -1.11 -10.74 -12.66
CA GLU A 45 -0.40 -9.46 -12.86
C GLU A 45 -1.36 -8.29 -12.98
N GLN A 46 -2.48 -8.47 -13.70
CA GLN A 46 -3.54 -7.45 -13.81
C GLN A 46 -4.15 -7.14 -12.43
N ALA A 47 -4.45 -8.16 -11.62
CA ALA A 47 -4.99 -7.96 -10.27
C ALA A 47 -4.00 -7.23 -9.34
N LYS A 48 -2.69 -7.53 -9.44
CA LYS A 48 -1.65 -6.85 -8.67
C LYS A 48 -1.50 -5.38 -9.08
N ASP A 49 -1.53 -5.10 -10.38
CA ASP A 49 -1.52 -3.73 -10.90
C ASP A 49 -2.74 -2.94 -10.40
N GLU A 50 -3.93 -3.54 -10.44
CA GLU A 50 -5.15 -2.91 -9.94
C GLU A 50 -5.11 -2.66 -8.43
N ALA A 51 -4.59 -3.62 -7.64
CA ALA A 51 -4.44 -3.45 -6.20
C ALA A 51 -3.43 -2.34 -5.87
N GLN A 52 -2.33 -2.25 -6.63
CA GLN A 52 -1.37 -1.16 -6.50
C GLN A 52 -2.01 0.19 -6.82
N ARG A 53 -2.73 0.31 -7.93
CA ARG A 53 -3.44 1.55 -8.31
C ARG A 53 -4.44 1.96 -7.23
N ARG A 54 -5.25 1.02 -6.73
CA ARG A 54 -6.18 1.26 -5.62
C ARG A 54 -5.44 1.76 -4.37
N SER A 55 -4.32 1.14 -4.00
CA SER A 55 -3.55 1.60 -2.83
C SER A 55 -3.03 3.04 -2.98
N VAL A 56 -2.58 3.42 -4.18
CA VAL A 56 -2.10 4.78 -4.45
C VAL A 56 -3.25 5.79 -4.36
N GLU A 57 -4.43 5.44 -4.90
CA GLU A 57 -5.64 6.25 -4.81
C GLU A 57 -6.10 6.42 -3.36
N GLU A 58 -6.06 5.37 -2.54
CA GLU A 58 -6.37 5.43 -1.10
C GLU A 58 -5.45 6.43 -0.36
N TYR A 59 -4.14 6.40 -0.63
CA TYR A 59 -3.22 7.38 -0.04
C TYR A 59 -3.46 8.80 -0.56
N ALA A 60 -3.74 8.96 -1.85
CA ALA A 60 -4.07 10.26 -2.43
C ALA A 60 -5.37 10.85 -1.87
N GLU A 61 -6.33 10.00 -1.53
CA GLU A 61 -7.55 10.40 -0.82
C GLU A 61 -7.23 10.85 0.62
N ALA A 62 -6.49 10.02 1.37
CA ALA A 62 -6.14 10.33 2.75
C ALA A 62 -5.23 11.55 2.88
N ALA A 63 -4.41 11.87 1.88
CA ALA A 63 -3.57 13.06 1.85
C ALA A 63 -4.36 14.38 1.94
N LYS A 64 -5.68 14.35 1.73
CA LYS A 64 -6.57 15.51 1.90
C LYS A 64 -6.91 15.80 3.37
N LEU A 65 -6.59 14.88 4.28
CA LEU A 65 -6.83 15.07 5.71
C LEU A 65 -5.89 16.14 6.28
N PRO A 66 -6.35 16.92 7.27
CA PRO A 66 -5.51 17.93 7.90
C PRO A 66 -4.43 17.29 8.79
N GLY A 67 -3.25 17.93 8.81
CA GLY A 67 -2.14 17.54 9.66
C GLY A 67 -1.53 16.18 9.32
N ASN A 68 -0.94 15.53 10.33
CA ASN A 68 -0.18 14.29 10.11
C ASN A 68 -1.05 13.06 9.79
N ALA A 69 -2.37 13.15 9.97
CA ALA A 69 -3.27 12.02 9.70
C ALA A 69 -3.30 11.59 8.22
N GLY A 70 -3.01 12.52 7.30
CA GLY A 70 -2.94 12.25 5.86
C GLY A 70 -1.57 11.81 5.36
N LEU A 71 -0.54 11.80 6.21
CA LEU A 71 0.78 11.31 5.81
C LEU A 71 0.74 9.80 5.55
N PRO A 72 1.41 9.30 4.49
CA PRO A 72 1.27 7.91 4.05
C PRO A 72 1.67 6.90 5.13
N GLU A 73 2.69 7.19 5.93
CA GLU A 73 3.12 6.35 7.05
C GLU A 73 2.05 6.27 8.15
N CYS A 74 1.34 7.37 8.42
CA CYS A 74 0.28 7.43 9.42
C CYS A 74 -0.98 6.72 8.95
N VAL A 75 -1.34 6.87 7.67
CA VAL A 75 -2.45 6.14 7.05
C VAL A 75 -2.15 4.64 7.04
N TRP A 76 -0.96 4.25 6.59
CA TRP A 76 -0.54 2.85 6.48
C TRP A 76 -0.53 2.15 7.83
N SER A 77 0.17 2.73 8.81
CA SER A 77 0.30 2.13 10.14
C SER A 77 -0.97 2.26 10.96
N GLY A 78 -1.67 3.39 10.89
CA GLY A 78 -2.92 3.64 11.62
C GLY A 78 -4.06 2.72 11.18
N ARG A 79 -4.26 2.53 9.87
CA ARG A 79 -5.23 1.53 9.35
C ARG A 79 -4.87 0.12 9.83
N ARG A 80 -3.59 -0.25 9.79
CA ARG A 80 -3.13 -1.55 10.28
C ARG A 80 -3.42 -1.77 11.76
N ILE A 81 -3.15 -0.79 12.61
CA ILE A 81 -3.48 -0.86 14.04
C ILE A 81 -4.98 -1.00 14.24
N THR A 82 -5.79 -0.21 13.52
CA THR A 82 -7.26 -0.27 13.59
C THR A 82 -7.78 -1.67 13.27
N MET A 83 -7.24 -2.31 12.22
CA MET A 83 -7.62 -3.68 11.84
C MET A 83 -7.17 -4.74 12.85
N LEU A 84 -5.99 -4.57 13.46
CA LEU A 84 -5.50 -5.49 14.50
C LEU A 84 -6.36 -5.41 15.76
N LEU A 85 -6.71 -4.19 16.20
CA LEU A 85 -7.61 -3.96 17.33
C LEU A 85 -8.99 -4.57 17.07
N TRP A 86 -9.54 -4.42 15.86
CA TRP A 86 -10.83 -5.01 15.49
C TRP A 86 -10.85 -6.54 15.57
N ARG A 87 -9.71 -7.18 15.28
CA ARG A 87 -9.53 -8.64 15.34
C ARG A 87 -9.11 -9.15 16.73
N ASP A 88 -9.12 -8.28 17.73
CA ASP A 88 -8.66 -8.55 19.09
C ASP A 88 -7.16 -8.93 19.21
N ASP A 89 -6.33 -8.60 18.21
CA ASP A 89 -4.87 -8.81 18.23
C ASP A 89 -4.16 -7.63 18.90
N ILE A 90 -4.42 -7.47 20.21
CA ILE A 90 -4.00 -6.30 20.99
C ILE A 90 -2.47 -6.23 21.16
N ASP A 91 -1.80 -7.38 21.30
CA ASP A 91 -0.35 -7.41 21.48
C ASP A 91 0.40 -7.00 20.21
N THR A 92 -0.09 -7.41 19.03
CA THR A 92 0.48 -6.96 17.76
C THR A 92 0.16 -5.49 17.52
N ALA A 93 -1.06 -5.05 17.83
CA ALA A 93 -1.44 -3.63 17.74
C ALA A 93 -0.51 -2.75 18.59
N ARG A 94 -0.22 -3.14 19.84
CA ARG A 94 0.69 -2.42 20.75
C ARG A 94 2.09 -2.23 20.15
N ARG A 95 2.62 -3.25 19.46
CA ARG A 95 3.94 -3.13 18.80
C ARG A 95 3.94 -2.13 17.65
N HIS A 96 2.83 -2.01 16.93
CA HIS A 96 2.69 -1.04 15.84
C HIS A 96 2.46 0.39 16.36
N MET A 97 1.86 0.54 17.55
CA MET A 97 1.68 1.83 18.20
C MET A 97 3.01 2.56 18.48
N ASP A 98 4.05 1.86 18.94
CA ASP A 98 5.37 2.47 19.15
C ASP A 98 5.92 3.06 17.84
N LEU A 99 5.77 2.35 16.71
CA LEU A 99 6.16 2.85 15.40
C LEU A 99 5.31 4.07 14.97
N TYR A 100 4.00 4.00 15.18
CA TYR A 100 3.05 5.08 14.85
C TYR A 100 3.41 6.38 15.58
N GLU A 101 3.70 6.29 16.88
CA GLU A 101 4.08 7.44 17.70
C GLU A 101 5.44 8.01 17.32
N ARG A 102 6.41 7.15 16.95
CA ARG A 102 7.75 7.59 16.49
C ARG A 102 7.71 8.38 15.18
N PHE A 103 6.77 8.10 14.29
CA PHE A 103 6.54 8.93 13.10
C PHE A 103 5.83 10.25 13.41
N GLY A 104 5.41 10.49 14.66
CA GLY A 104 4.64 11.67 15.04
C GLY A 104 3.21 11.63 14.52
N CYS A 105 2.67 10.43 14.30
CA CYS A 105 1.31 10.26 13.83
C CYS A 105 0.29 10.57 14.94
N PRO A 106 -0.90 11.11 14.62
CA PRO A 106 -1.84 11.61 15.62
C PRO A 106 -2.65 10.49 16.27
N THR A 107 -2.36 10.15 17.53
CA THR A 107 -3.08 9.09 18.27
C THR A 107 -4.57 9.41 18.46
N GLU A 108 -4.95 10.68 18.50
CA GLU A 108 -6.37 11.09 18.54
C GLU A 108 -7.12 10.70 17.27
N HIS A 109 -6.49 10.83 16.09
CA HIS A 109 -7.11 10.42 14.83
C HIS A 109 -7.33 8.91 14.77
N LEU A 110 -6.37 8.13 15.29
CA LEU A 110 -6.53 6.68 15.41
C LEU A 110 -7.71 6.30 16.31
N LYS A 111 -7.89 6.98 17.45
CA LYS A 111 -9.02 6.72 18.37
C LYS A 111 -10.38 6.96 17.69
N ILE A 112 -10.52 8.05 16.93
CA ILE A 112 -11.77 8.36 16.23
C ILE A 112 -12.02 7.41 15.06
N ALA A 113 -10.99 7.03 14.31
CA ALA A 113 -11.11 6.05 13.22
C ALA A 113 -11.52 4.67 13.76
N PHE A 114 -10.93 4.22 14.88
CA PHE A 114 -11.34 2.98 15.53
C PHE A 114 -12.76 3.06 16.09
N ARG A 115 -13.16 4.19 16.67
CA ARG A 115 -14.56 4.41 17.10
C ARG A 115 -15.54 4.31 15.93
N CYS A 116 -15.21 4.88 14.78
CA CYS A 116 -15.99 4.71 13.55
C CYS A 116 -16.12 3.22 13.21
N LEU A 117 -15.02 2.48 13.21
CA LEU A 117 -15.04 1.06 12.84
C LEU A 117 -15.92 0.24 13.79
N VAL A 118 -15.84 0.52 15.11
CA VAL A 118 -16.70 -0.12 16.12
C VAL A 118 -18.19 0.16 15.89
N ARG A 119 -18.54 1.38 15.47
CA ARG A 119 -19.95 1.74 15.19
C ARG A 119 -20.52 1.04 13.96
N GLN A 120 -19.68 0.58 13.02
CA GLN A 120 -20.15 -0.13 11.83
C GLN A 120 -20.68 -1.54 12.13
N GLY A 121 -20.40 -2.11 13.31
CA GLY A 121 -20.92 -3.40 13.73
C GLY A 121 -20.21 -4.58 13.08
N ASN A 122 -20.91 -5.70 12.91
CA ASN A 122 -20.29 -6.98 12.55
C ASN A 122 -19.59 -6.94 11.17
N ILE A 123 -18.27 -7.15 11.17
CA ILE A 123 -17.43 -7.28 9.99
C ILE A 123 -17.02 -8.74 9.92
N ASP A 124 -17.38 -9.42 8.83
CA ASP A 124 -16.94 -10.79 8.60
C ASP A 124 -15.41 -10.87 8.60
N SER A 125 -14.86 -11.51 9.64
CA SER A 125 -13.43 -11.69 9.85
C SER A 125 -12.75 -12.57 8.80
N LYS A 126 -13.54 -13.32 8.01
CA LYS A 126 -13.05 -14.12 6.89
C LYS A 126 -12.83 -13.30 5.62
N SER A 127 -13.22 -12.03 5.62
CA SER A 127 -13.07 -11.11 4.48
C SER A 127 -12.09 -9.97 4.83
N PRO A 128 -10.78 -10.22 4.84
CA PRO A 128 -9.78 -9.22 5.22
C PRO A 128 -9.83 -7.99 4.31
N GLU A 129 -10.20 -8.14 3.04
CA GLU A 129 -10.40 -7.04 2.10
C GLU A 129 -11.48 -6.07 2.60
N ARG A 130 -12.62 -6.60 3.06
CA ARG A 130 -13.72 -5.76 3.57
C ARG A 130 -13.39 -5.07 4.90
N LEU A 131 -12.52 -5.67 5.71
CA LEU A 131 -12.03 -5.01 6.91
C LEU A 131 -11.08 -3.85 6.53
N SER A 132 -10.19 -4.07 5.54
CA SER A 132 -9.28 -3.05 5.03
C SER A 132 -10.00 -1.86 4.40
N GLU A 133 -11.03 -2.11 3.60
CA GLU A 133 -11.89 -1.09 2.99
C GLU A 133 -12.62 -0.26 4.05
N ARG A 134 -13.20 -0.91 5.07
CA ARG A 134 -13.89 -0.22 6.17
C ARG A 134 -12.94 0.57 7.06
N ALA A 135 -11.76 0.03 7.34
CA ALA A 135 -10.73 0.74 8.09
C ALA A 135 -10.26 1.99 7.32
N HIS A 136 -10.11 1.91 6.00
CA HIS A 136 -9.81 3.07 5.15
C HIS A 136 -10.94 4.11 5.20
N ALA A 137 -12.18 3.68 4.96
CA ALA A 137 -13.34 4.56 4.97
C ALA A 137 -13.49 5.31 6.30
N CYS A 138 -13.27 4.62 7.43
CA CYS A 138 -13.27 5.24 8.76
C CYS A 138 -12.08 6.16 9.02
N TRP A 139 -10.95 5.94 8.34
CA TRP A 139 -9.80 6.83 8.45
C TRP A 139 -10.07 8.16 7.74
N VAL A 140 -10.55 8.11 6.50
CA VAL A 140 -10.81 9.32 5.70
C VAL A 140 -12.08 10.04 6.15
N ASN A 141 -13.05 9.34 6.74
CA ASN A 141 -14.31 9.91 7.23
C ASN A 141 -14.74 9.27 8.58
N PRO A 142 -14.10 9.64 9.70
CA PRO A 142 -14.37 9.04 11.02
C PRO A 142 -15.75 9.40 11.60
N ASP A 143 -16.44 10.40 11.03
CA ASP A 143 -17.77 10.83 11.47
C ASP A 143 -18.90 10.17 10.66
N ALA A 144 -18.57 9.27 9.73
CA ALA A 144 -19.55 8.57 8.91
C ALA A 144 -20.63 7.89 9.78
N PRO A 145 -21.92 8.05 9.44
CA PRO A 145 -22.98 7.38 10.18
C PRO A 145 -22.83 5.86 10.03
N ALA A 146 -23.14 5.14 11.10
CA ALA A 146 -23.24 3.68 11.03
C ALA A 146 -24.31 3.29 10.01
N PRO A 147 -24.11 2.23 9.19
CA PRO A 147 -25.15 1.73 8.31
C PRO A 147 -26.39 1.38 9.14
N ALA A 148 -27.57 1.77 8.64
CA ALA A 148 -28.83 1.47 9.31
C ALA A 148 -28.98 -0.05 9.46
N PRO A 149 -29.43 -0.55 10.62
CA PRO A 149 -29.69 -1.97 10.79
C PRO A 149 -30.68 -2.43 9.72
N ALA A 150 -30.35 -3.52 9.02
CA ALA A 150 -31.27 -4.14 8.06
C ALA A 150 -32.57 -4.49 8.80
N ALA A 151 -33.71 -4.09 8.22
CA ALA A 151 -35.02 -4.39 8.80
C ALA A 151 -35.15 -5.90 9.00
N ALA A 152 -35.49 -6.31 10.24
CA ALA A 152 -35.73 -7.71 10.55
C ALA A 152 -36.87 -8.24 9.66
N PRO A 153 -36.74 -9.44 9.07
CA PRO A 153 -37.85 -10.04 8.34
C PRO A 153 -39.05 -10.21 9.28
N PRO A 154 -40.29 -10.01 8.80
CA PRO A 154 -41.47 -10.13 9.64
C PRO A 154 -41.53 -11.54 10.24
N ALA A 155 -41.70 -11.61 11.56
CA ALA A 155 -41.90 -12.87 12.26
C ALA A 155 -43.17 -13.53 11.70
N ALA A 156 -43.02 -14.71 11.10
CA ALA A 156 -44.15 -15.55 10.74
C ALA A 156 -44.84 -16.01 12.03
N GLN A 157 -46.10 -15.60 12.21
CA GLN A 157 -47.00 -16.09 13.26
C GLN A 157 -47.62 -17.41 12.84
#